data_AF-M3I374-F1
#
_entry.id   AF-M3I374-F1
#
_cell.length_a   1.000
_cell.length_b   1.000
_cell.length_c   1.000
_cell.angle_alpha   90.00
_cell.angle_beta   90.00
_cell.angle_gamma   90.00
#
_symmetry.space_group_name_H-M   'P 1'
#
loop_
_entity.id
_entity.type
_entity.pdbx_description
1 polymer ?
#
loop_
_entity_poly.entity_id
_entity_poly.type
_entity_poly.pdbx_seq_one_letter_code
_entity_poly.pdbx_strand_id
1 'polypeptide(L)'
;MLTEIIRVSGLINKSLDLSQLLEAIMLSSKSVFRTEACSVLLLDDTKEYLYFHTVLGEKRDEVTKVKVPVGKGIAGMVVQDKKPMIINDAMNDPRVYREVDKASHFVTRNIMAAPLLVEGQVIGVIETINTIDRNSFTEEDLELF
;
A
#
# COMPACT_ATOMS: atom_id res chain seq x y z
N MET A 1 -6.24 -33.38 16.98
CA MET A 1 -7.14 -33.02 15.85
C MET A 1 -8.02 -31.82 16.16
N LEU A 2 -8.93 -31.88 17.15
CA LEU A 2 -9.80 -30.74 17.51
C LEU A 2 -9.04 -29.46 17.91
N THR A 3 -7.95 -29.60 18.67
CA THR A 3 -7.10 -28.46 19.08
C THR A 3 -6.44 -27.76 17.88
N GLU A 4 -6.02 -28.52 16.87
CA GLU A 4 -5.44 -27.96 15.64
C GLU A 4 -6.48 -27.21 14.81
N ILE A 5 -7.71 -27.73 14.72
CA ILE A 5 -8.83 -27.05 14.04
C ILE A 5 -9.16 -25.73 14.74
N ILE A 6 -9.27 -25.71 16.07
CA ILE A 6 -9.55 -24.47 16.82
C ILE A 6 -8.43 -23.44 16.63
N ARG A 7 -7.16 -23.88 16.61
CA ARG A 7 -6.01 -23.01 16.37
C ARG A 7 -6.06 -22.40 14.97
N VAL A 8 -6.32 -23.22 13.94
CA VAL A 8 -6.45 -22.76 12.56
C VAL A 8 -7.63 -21.80 12.40
N SER A 9 -8.80 -22.11 12.98
CA SER A 9 -9.95 -21.20 12.99
C SER A 9 -9.64 -19.87 13.65
N GLY A 10 -8.91 -19.87 14.77
CA GLY A 10 -8.49 -18.63 15.44
C GLY A 10 -7.51 -17.79 14.61
N LEU A 11 -6.59 -18.42 13.88
CA LEU A 11 -5.67 -17.73 12.96
C LEU A 11 -6.42 -17.14 11.76
N ILE A 12 -7.37 -17.89 11.20
CA ILE A 12 -8.21 -17.43 10.09
C ILE A 12 -9.03 -16.21 10.53
N ASN A 13 -9.65 -16.25 11.72
CA ASN A 13 -10.47 -15.14 12.18
C ASN A 13 -9.65 -13.85 12.36
N LYS A 14 -8.47 -13.94 13.00
CA LYS A 14 -7.55 -12.80 13.11
C LYS A 14 -7.10 -12.24 11.76
N SER A 15 -6.85 -13.13 10.78
CA SER A 15 -6.47 -12.71 9.43
C SER A 15 -7.62 -12.03 8.69
N LEU A 16 -8.86 -12.49 8.89
CA LEU A 16 -10.06 -11.86 8.34
C LEU A 16 -10.29 -10.49 8.98
N ASP A 17 -10.14 -10.39 10.29
CA ASP A 17 -10.27 -9.13 11.04
C ASP A 17 -9.25 -8.10 10.56
N LEU A 18 -7.99 -8.49 10.37
CA LEU A 18 -6.95 -7.61 9.83
C LEU A 18 -7.27 -7.14 8.41
N SER A 19 -7.73 -8.04 7.54
CA SER A 19 -8.05 -7.68 6.16
C SER A 19 -9.21 -6.68 6.09
N GLN A 20 -10.26 -6.90 6.89
CA GLN A 20 -11.39 -5.98 6.99
C GLN A 20 -10.98 -4.63 7.59
N LEU A 21 -10.10 -4.64 8.60
CA LEU A 21 -9.58 -3.41 9.20
C LEU A 21 -8.78 -2.58 8.19
N LEU A 22 -7.86 -3.21 7.46
CA LEU A 22 -7.05 -2.54 6.44
C LEU A 22 -7.93 -1.98 5.32
N GLU A 23 -8.94 -2.73 4.88
CA GLU A 23 -9.89 -2.27 3.88
C GLU A 23 -10.69 -1.05 4.38
N ALA A 24 -11.16 -1.07 5.63
CA ALA A 24 -11.87 0.06 6.23
C ALA A 24 -10.98 1.32 6.35
N ILE A 25 -9.71 1.15 6.76
CA ILE A 25 -8.74 2.24 6.81
C ILE A 25 -8.55 2.82 5.40
N MET A 26 -8.32 1.98 4.39
CA MET A 26 -8.13 2.44 3.03
C MET A 26 -9.36 3.13 2.44
N LEU A 27 -10.57 2.67 2.74
CA LEU A 27 -11.81 3.34 2.33
C LEU A 27 -11.92 4.73 2.96
N SER A 28 -11.56 4.86 4.24
CA SER A 28 -11.49 6.15 4.93
C SER A 28 -10.45 7.07 4.27
N SER A 29 -9.23 6.58 4.05
CA SER A 29 -8.16 7.35 3.38
C SER A 29 -8.59 7.79 1.97
N LYS A 30 -9.18 6.90 1.18
CA LYS A 30 -9.68 7.22 -0.17
C LYS A 30 -10.72 8.34 -0.15
N SER A 31 -11.60 8.32 0.86
CA SER A 31 -12.64 9.33 1.05
C SER A 31 -12.06 10.68 1.49
N VAL A 32 -11.19 10.67 2.51
CA VAL A 32 -10.55 11.88 3.07
C VAL A 32 -9.70 12.59 2.03
N PHE A 33 -8.83 11.84 1.34
CA PHE A 33 -7.88 12.43 0.38
C PHE A 33 -8.41 12.51 -1.05
N ARG A 34 -9.64 12.00 -1.29
CA ARG A 34 -10.32 11.94 -2.59
C ARG A 34 -9.41 11.44 -3.71
N THR A 35 -9.12 10.14 -3.70
CA THR A 35 -8.18 9.52 -4.66
C THR A 35 -8.82 8.43 -5.52
N GLU A 36 -8.21 8.15 -6.68
CA GLU A 36 -8.68 7.12 -7.60
C GLU A 36 -8.44 5.71 -7.06
N ALA A 37 -7.30 5.50 -6.40
CA ALA A 37 -6.90 4.20 -5.88
C ALA A 37 -6.16 4.29 -4.54
N CYS A 38 -6.24 3.20 -3.78
CA CYS A 38 -5.41 2.97 -2.60
C CYS A 38 -4.87 1.54 -2.63
N SER A 39 -3.72 1.32 -2.00
CA SER A 39 -3.13 -0.01 -1.80
C SER A 39 -2.54 -0.17 -0.42
N VAL A 40 -2.57 -1.39 0.10
CA VAL A 40 -1.70 -1.84 1.19
C VAL A 40 -0.81 -2.94 0.65
N LEU A 41 0.50 -2.73 0.79
CA LEU A 41 1.51 -3.71 0.50
C LEU A 41 2.12 -4.21 1.80
N LEU A 42 2.29 -5.52 1.94
CA LEU A 42 2.92 -6.12 3.13
C LEU A 42 4.26 -6.73 2.77
N LEU A 43 5.19 -6.68 3.72
CA LEU A 43 6.48 -7.35 3.58
C LEU A 43 6.27 -8.86 3.63
N ASP A 44 6.98 -9.59 2.77
CA ASP A 44 7.08 -11.02 2.91
C ASP A 44 8.03 -11.43 4.05
N ASP A 45 8.04 -12.71 4.38
CA ASP A 45 8.85 -13.26 5.48
C ASP A 45 10.37 -13.06 5.26
N THR A 46 10.80 -12.92 4.01
CA THR A 46 12.21 -12.65 3.65
C THR A 46 12.61 -11.21 3.90
N LYS A 47 11.62 -10.30 3.98
CA LYS A 47 11.78 -8.84 4.05
C LYS A 47 12.50 -8.25 2.83
N GLU A 48 12.54 -8.98 1.72
CA GLU A 48 13.14 -8.52 0.46
C GLU A 48 12.10 -7.92 -0.49
N TYR A 49 10.84 -8.35 -0.36
CA TYR A 49 9.77 -7.93 -1.25
C TYR A 49 8.51 -7.52 -0.49
N LEU A 50 7.79 -6.59 -1.12
CA LEU A 50 6.43 -6.19 -0.81
C LEU A 50 5.48 -6.86 -1.80
N TYR A 51 4.34 -7.34 -1.30
CA TYR A 51 3.23 -7.86 -2.12
C TYR A 51 1.95 -7.07 -1.83
N PHE A 52 1.10 -6.90 -2.84
CA PHE A 52 -0.20 -6.23 -2.68
C PHE A 52 -1.15 -7.13 -1.88
N HIS A 53 -1.49 -6.71 -0.66
CA HIS A 53 -2.44 -7.41 0.21
C HIS A 53 -3.88 -6.93 -0.06
N THR A 54 -4.07 -5.61 -0.06
CA THR A 54 -5.37 -4.97 -0.32
C THR A 54 -5.21 -3.90 -1.39
N VAL A 55 -6.14 -3.84 -2.35
CA VAL A 55 -6.16 -2.83 -3.41
C VAL A 55 -7.59 -2.36 -3.61
N LEU A 56 -7.80 -1.05 -3.53
CA LEU A 56 -9.08 -0.38 -3.79
C LEU A 56 -8.99 0.41 -5.10
N GLY A 57 -9.10 -0.31 -6.22
CA GLY A 57 -9.10 0.25 -7.57
C GLY A 57 -9.38 -0.84 -8.60
N GLU A 58 -9.63 -0.44 -9.85
CA GLU A 58 -10.06 -1.36 -10.92
C GLU A 58 -9.00 -2.38 -11.34
N LYS A 59 -7.73 -2.19 -10.94
CA LYS A 59 -6.58 -2.97 -11.41
C LYS A 59 -6.02 -3.98 -10.40
N ARG A 60 -6.86 -4.43 -9.46
CA ARG A 60 -6.47 -5.32 -8.36
C ARG A 60 -5.84 -6.63 -8.85
N ASP A 61 -6.45 -7.28 -9.85
CA ASP A 61 -6.05 -8.62 -10.29
C ASP A 61 -4.71 -8.61 -11.05
N GLU A 62 -4.35 -7.46 -11.62
CA GLU A 62 -3.09 -7.25 -12.31
C GLU A 62 -1.96 -6.95 -11.33
N VAL A 63 -2.15 -6.00 -10.41
CA VAL A 63 -1.07 -5.58 -9.50
C VAL A 63 -0.71 -6.65 -8.46
N THR A 64 -1.66 -7.50 -8.07
CA THR A 64 -1.42 -8.62 -7.12
C THR A 64 -0.42 -9.65 -7.63
N LYS A 65 -0.11 -9.66 -8.93
CA LYS A 65 0.90 -10.53 -9.55
C LYS A 65 2.32 -9.94 -9.49
N VAL A 66 2.45 -8.67 -9.10
CA VAL A 66 3.72 -7.95 -9.05
C VAL A 66 4.23 -7.91 -7.62
N LYS A 67 5.52 -8.14 -7.45
CA LYS A 67 6.25 -7.87 -6.21
C LYS A 67 7.09 -6.62 -6.36
N VAL A 68 7.15 -5.81 -5.31
CA VAL A 68 7.98 -4.60 -5.27
C VAL A 68 9.20 -4.89 -4.37
N PRO A 69 10.43 -4.88 -4.89
CA PRO A 69 11.62 -5.06 -4.06
C PRO A 69 11.76 -3.93 -3.04
N VAL A 70 12.25 -4.24 -1.83
CA VAL A 70 12.60 -3.22 -0.85
C VAL A 70 13.69 -2.30 -1.43
N GLY A 71 13.56 -0.99 -1.18
CA GLY A 71 14.38 0.06 -1.77
C GLY A 71 14.11 0.37 -3.24
N LYS A 72 13.11 -0.26 -3.88
CA LYS A 72 12.65 0.07 -5.23
C LYS A 72 11.23 0.61 -5.19
N GLY A 73 10.95 1.62 -6.01
CA GLY A 73 9.63 2.23 -6.00
C GLY A 73 9.39 3.05 -4.73
N ILE A 74 8.24 3.72 -4.69
CA ILE A 74 7.86 4.53 -3.53
C ILE A 74 7.63 3.63 -2.31
N ALA A 75 6.84 2.56 -2.45
CA ALA A 75 6.65 1.59 -1.37
C ALA A 75 7.96 0.99 -0.83
N GLY A 76 8.88 0.55 -1.70
CA GLY A 76 10.13 -0.05 -1.27
C GLY A 76 11.03 0.93 -0.50
N MET A 77 11.07 2.21 -0.91
CA MET A 77 11.82 3.25 -0.20
C MET A 77 11.17 3.61 1.14
N VAL A 78 9.84 3.70 1.21
CA VAL A 78 9.10 3.96 2.46
C VAL A 78 9.40 2.89 3.50
N VAL A 79 9.47 1.62 3.10
CA VAL A 79 9.92 0.54 4.01
C VAL A 79 11.35 0.74 4.45
N GLN A 80 12.26 0.99 3.50
CA GLN A 80 13.70 1.08 3.76
C GLN A 80 14.02 2.23 4.72
N ASP A 81 13.43 3.39 4.48
CA ASP A 81 13.72 4.62 5.21
C ASP A 81 12.83 4.81 6.44
N LYS A 82 11.76 4.01 6.54
CA LYS A 82 10.72 4.10 7.58
C LYS A 82 10.09 5.49 7.69
N LYS A 83 9.89 6.14 6.54
CA LYS A 83 9.39 7.52 6.45
C LYS A 83 8.30 7.63 5.39
N PRO A 84 7.26 8.46 5.64
CA PRO A 84 6.25 8.74 4.63
C PRO A 84 6.83 9.58 3.49
N MET A 85 6.21 9.50 2.31
CA MET A 85 6.66 10.18 1.10
C MET A 85 5.48 10.68 0.26
N ILE A 86 5.65 11.85 -0.37
CA ILE A 86 4.78 12.37 -1.42
C ILE A 86 5.56 12.49 -2.72
N ILE A 87 4.98 12.02 -3.82
CA ILE A 87 5.43 12.26 -5.19
C ILE A 87 4.27 12.85 -5.98
N ASN A 88 4.40 14.11 -6.40
CA ASN A 88 3.36 14.81 -7.15
C ASN A 88 3.53 14.75 -8.68
N ASP A 89 4.72 14.41 -9.17
CA ASP A 89 4.96 14.11 -10.59
C ASP A 89 5.51 12.69 -10.74
N ALA A 90 4.63 11.74 -10.45
CA ALA A 90 5.00 10.33 -10.51
C ALA A 90 5.22 9.85 -11.94
N MET A 91 4.88 10.60 -12.99
CA MET A 91 5.16 10.22 -14.38
C MET A 91 6.61 10.48 -14.78
N ASN A 92 7.24 11.51 -14.23
CA ASN A 92 8.63 11.85 -14.54
C ASN A 92 9.61 11.49 -13.42
N ASP A 93 9.12 11.05 -12.25
CA ASP A 93 10.00 10.67 -11.14
C ASP A 93 10.69 9.31 -11.40
N PRO A 94 12.03 9.25 -11.41
CA PRO A 94 12.79 8.02 -11.67
C PRO A 94 12.70 7.01 -10.51
N ARG A 95 12.23 7.43 -9.34
CA ARG A 95 12.09 6.55 -8.17
C ARG A 95 10.86 5.66 -8.26
N VAL A 96 9.91 5.96 -9.16
CA VAL A 96 8.68 5.16 -9.35
C VAL A 96 9.01 3.83 -10.02
N TYR A 97 8.53 2.73 -9.43
CA TYR A 97 8.74 1.40 -9.95
C TYR A 97 7.72 1.06 -11.04
N ARG A 98 8.09 1.33 -12.30
CA ARG A 98 7.20 1.26 -13.47
C ARG A 98 6.63 -0.12 -13.77
N GLU A 99 7.17 -1.19 -13.22
CA GLU A 99 6.64 -2.53 -13.47
C GLU A 99 5.21 -2.71 -12.95
N VAL A 100 4.83 -1.98 -11.89
CA VAL A 100 3.44 -1.98 -11.39
C VAL A 100 2.48 -1.31 -12.38
N ASP A 101 2.81 -0.10 -12.84
CA ASP A 101 2.03 0.64 -13.85
C ASP A 101 1.92 -0.17 -15.16
N LYS A 102 3.03 -0.77 -15.62
CA LYS A 102 3.06 -1.59 -16.83
C LYS A 102 2.17 -2.82 -16.73
N ALA A 103 2.20 -3.52 -15.61
CA ALA A 103 1.40 -4.74 -15.41
C ALA A 103 -0.10 -4.45 -15.35
N SER A 104 -0.47 -3.29 -14.78
CA SER A 104 -1.86 -2.90 -14.54
C SER A 104 -2.48 -2.02 -15.63
N HIS A 105 -1.64 -1.46 -16.52
CA HIS A 105 -2.01 -0.35 -17.41
C HIS A 105 -2.58 0.86 -16.65
N PHE A 106 -2.26 0.99 -15.36
CA PHE A 106 -2.61 2.15 -14.55
C PHE A 106 -1.55 3.23 -14.70
N VAL A 107 -1.97 4.50 -14.75
CA VAL A 107 -1.05 5.64 -14.85
C VAL A 107 -1.01 6.34 -13.51
N THR A 108 0.11 6.19 -12.80
CA THR A 108 0.36 6.88 -11.53
C THR A 108 0.83 8.31 -11.81
N ARG A 109 0.01 9.30 -11.46
CA ARG A 109 0.27 10.76 -11.61
C ARG A 109 0.82 11.36 -10.33
N ASN A 110 0.19 11.05 -9.20
CA ASN A 110 0.66 11.42 -7.88
C ASN A 110 0.40 10.28 -6.88
N ILE A 111 1.27 10.17 -5.88
CA ILE A 111 1.21 9.12 -4.87
C ILE A 111 1.69 9.65 -3.53
N MET A 112 0.96 9.28 -2.48
CA MET A 112 1.33 9.49 -1.09
C MET A 112 1.39 8.13 -0.39
N ALA A 113 2.47 7.88 0.32
CA ALA A 113 2.78 6.57 0.90
C ALA A 113 3.32 6.70 2.32
N ALA A 114 2.92 5.81 3.22
CA ALA A 114 3.34 5.80 4.62
C ALA A 114 3.62 4.38 5.13
N PRO A 115 4.60 4.21 6.04
CA PRO A 115 4.94 2.89 6.57
C PRO A 115 3.89 2.42 7.57
N LEU A 116 3.49 1.15 7.48
CA LEU A 116 2.69 0.49 8.50
C LEU A 116 3.62 -0.08 9.57
N LEU A 117 3.44 0.33 10.82
CA LEU A 117 4.31 -0.04 11.94
C LEU A 117 3.56 -0.87 12.99
N VAL A 118 4.20 -1.95 13.45
CA VAL A 118 3.79 -2.72 14.63
C VAL A 118 4.98 -2.77 15.57
N GLU A 119 4.83 -2.24 16.78
CA GLU A 119 5.90 -2.21 17.79
C GLU A 119 7.22 -1.62 17.26
N GLY A 120 7.13 -0.59 16.40
CA GLY A 120 8.29 0.08 15.79
C GLY A 120 8.95 -0.69 14.63
N GLN A 121 8.43 -1.86 14.27
CA GLN A 121 8.83 -2.61 13.08
C GLN A 121 7.90 -2.30 11.91
N VAL A 122 8.50 -2.02 10.74
CA VAL A 122 7.71 -1.84 9.52
C VAL A 122 7.23 -3.21 9.05
N ILE A 123 5.93 -3.34 8.84
CA ILE A 123 5.27 -4.55 8.33
C ILE A 123 4.79 -4.39 6.89
N GLY A 124 4.79 -3.16 6.37
CA GLY A 124 4.25 -2.85 5.05
C GLY A 124 4.15 -1.36 4.80
N VAL A 125 3.37 -1.00 3.77
CA VAL A 125 3.12 0.37 3.32
C VAL A 125 1.65 0.51 2.97
N ILE A 126 1.07 1.66 3.31
CA ILE A 126 -0.20 2.12 2.77
C ILE A 126 0.05 3.21 1.75
N GLU A 127 -0.65 3.18 0.62
CA GLU A 127 -0.55 4.15 -0.46
C GLU A 127 -1.93 4.67 -0.85
N THR A 128 -1.98 5.96 -1.19
CA THR A 128 -3.12 6.61 -1.81
C THR A 128 -2.66 7.30 -3.08
N ILE A 129 -3.39 7.11 -4.18
CA ILE A 129 -2.87 7.29 -5.54
C ILE A 129 -3.87 8.07 -6.38
N ASN A 130 -3.36 9.06 -7.10
CA ASN A 130 -4.10 9.93 -8.03
C ASN A 130 -5.25 10.69 -7.36
N THR A 131 -4.96 11.90 -6.92
CA THR A 131 -5.97 12.83 -6.42
C THR A 131 -7.05 13.13 -7.48
N ILE A 132 -8.28 13.26 -7.01
CA ILE A 132 -9.47 13.67 -7.77
C ILE A 132 -9.72 15.16 -7.47
N ASP A 133 -10.01 15.95 -8.51
CA ASP A 133 -10.30 17.39 -8.44
C ASP A 133 -9.17 18.30 -7.95
N ARG A 134 -7.96 17.76 -7.70
CA ARG A 134 -6.74 18.53 -7.40
C ARG A 134 -5.52 17.93 -8.09
N ASN A 135 -4.44 18.73 -8.20
CA ASN A 135 -3.23 18.34 -8.94
C ASN A 135 -2.18 17.61 -8.09
N SER A 136 -2.18 17.79 -6.77
CA SER A 136 -1.11 17.36 -5.89
C SER A 136 -1.58 17.09 -4.46
N PHE A 137 -0.85 16.24 -3.75
CA PHE A 137 -0.87 16.15 -2.28
C PHE A 137 -0.03 17.28 -1.67
N THR A 138 -0.39 17.71 -0.46
CA THR A 138 0.31 18.71 0.35
C THR A 138 1.01 18.05 1.54
N GLU A 139 1.93 18.77 2.19
CA GLU A 139 2.53 18.29 3.44
C GLU A 139 1.50 18.11 4.56
N GLU A 140 0.45 18.95 4.60
CA GLU A 140 -0.68 18.78 5.52
C GLU A 140 -1.43 17.47 5.27
N ASP A 141 -1.57 17.04 4.01
CA ASP A 141 -2.11 15.72 3.69
C ASP A 141 -1.21 14.61 4.26
N LEU A 142 0.12 14.78 4.18
CA LEU A 142 1.09 13.80 4.69
C LEU A 142 1.09 13.69 6.21
N GLU A 143 0.96 14.82 6.91
CA GLU A 143 0.86 14.85 8.37
C GLU A 143 -0.43 14.20 8.87
N LEU A 144 -1.50 14.25 8.08
CA LEU A 144 -2.78 13.60 8.37
C LEU A 144 -2.80 12.11 8.02
N PHE A 145 -1.95 11.65 7.10
CA PHE A 145 -1.96 10.30 6.54
C PHE A 145 -1.31 9.25 7.43
#